data_AF-A0A7X6WGF2-F1
#
_entry.id   AF-A0A7X6WGF2-F1
#
_cell.length_a   1.000
_cell.length_b   1.000
_cell.length_c   1.000
_cell.angle_alpha   90.00
_cell.angle_beta   90.00
_cell.angle_gamma   90.00
#
_symmetry.space_group_name_H-M   'P 1'
#
loop_
_entity.id
_entity.type
_entity.pdbx_description
1 polymer ?
#
loop_
_entity_poly.entity_id
_entity_poly.type
_entity_poly.pdbx_seq_one_letter_code
_entity_poly.pdbx_strand_id
1 'polypeptide(L)'
;QNTQSKSEYYSIEGVITKLEDGSYRYDIFIDQPLIAMRDVIVMVVEDELEFYDQDNIMPSLGIFDTAVNLYPNQVDTSLYFYKGINLNSVIDNKSVALRVMVEFTNSSRDASYHEVIEMKLSYED
;
A
#
# COMPACT_ATOMS: atom_id res chain seq x y z
N GLN A 1 7.42 15.04 -5.54
CA GLN A 1 8.17 13.87 -6.03
C GLN A 1 7.43 12.59 -5.69
N ASN A 2 7.09 11.83 -6.72
CA ASN A 2 6.61 10.45 -6.58
C ASN A 2 7.81 9.53 -6.34
N THR A 3 7.62 8.49 -5.56
CA THR A 3 8.68 7.55 -5.23
C THR A 3 8.28 6.16 -5.71
N GLN A 4 9.15 5.53 -6.49
CA GLN A 4 9.03 4.13 -6.86
C GLN A 4 10.09 3.33 -6.12
N SER A 5 9.64 2.31 -5.40
CA SER A 5 10.52 1.31 -4.79
C SER A 5 10.31 -0.03 -5.52
N LYS A 6 11.32 -0.91 -5.53
CA LYS A 6 11.20 -2.22 -6.18
C LYS A 6 11.23 -3.34 -5.14
N SER A 7 10.16 -4.11 -5.11
CA SER A 7 10.15 -5.47 -4.57
C SER A 7 10.57 -6.44 -5.68
N GLU A 8 11.05 -7.63 -5.30
CA GLU A 8 11.28 -8.72 -6.27
C GLU A 8 9.97 -9.39 -6.71
N TYR A 9 8.84 -9.05 -6.08
CA TYR A 9 7.56 -9.75 -6.26
C TYR A 9 6.47 -8.88 -6.90
N TYR A 10 6.54 -7.55 -6.77
CA TYR A 10 5.55 -6.61 -7.29
C TYR A 10 6.14 -5.21 -7.48
N SER A 11 5.39 -4.35 -8.17
CA SER A 11 5.67 -2.91 -8.25
C SER A 11 4.98 -2.18 -7.12
N ILE A 12 5.65 -1.17 -6.56
CA ILE A 12 5.07 -0.27 -5.57
C ILE A 12 5.40 1.18 -5.90
N GLU A 13 4.39 2.04 -5.88
CA GLU A 13 4.50 3.48 -6.15
C GLU A 13 3.76 4.29 -5.10
N GLY A 14 4.41 5.33 -4.58
CA GLY A 14 3.80 6.36 -3.74
C GLY A 14 3.67 7.68 -4.50
N VAL A 15 2.47 8.25 -4.47
CA VAL A 15 2.13 9.54 -5.10
C VAL A 15 1.55 10.47 -4.03
N ILE A 16 1.86 11.76 -4.11
CA ILE A 16 1.24 12.78 -3.25
C ILE A 16 0.67 13.90 -4.12
N THR A 17 -0.59 14.26 -3.86
CA THR A 17 -1.35 15.25 -4.63
C THR A 17 -1.93 16.31 -3.71
N LYS A 18 -1.85 17.58 -4.11
CA LYS A 18 -2.54 18.69 -3.42
C LYS A 18 -4.02 18.71 -3.81
N LEU A 19 -4.90 18.82 -2.82
CA LEU A 19 -6.35 18.90 -2.98
C LEU A 19 -6.82 20.37 -3.08
N GLU A 20 -8.05 20.57 -3.57
CA GLU A 20 -8.63 21.91 -3.79
C GLU A 20 -8.79 22.72 -2.49
N ASP A 21 -9.00 22.05 -1.36
CA ASP A 21 -9.13 22.66 -0.04
C ASP A 21 -7.77 23.01 0.61
N GLY A 22 -6.66 22.70 -0.07
CA GLY A 22 -5.30 22.97 0.40
C GLY A 22 -4.67 21.83 1.20
N SER A 23 -5.41 20.77 1.53
CA SER A 23 -4.85 19.53 2.09
C SER A 23 -4.11 18.71 1.03
N TYR A 24 -3.50 17.60 1.43
CA TYR A 24 -2.78 16.69 0.54
C TYR A 24 -3.33 15.27 0.68
N ARG A 25 -3.33 14.51 -0.41
CA ARG A 25 -3.63 13.07 -0.39
C ARG A 25 -2.41 12.31 -0.85
N TYR A 26 -2.00 11.30 -0.09
CA TYR A 26 -1.08 10.30 -0.61
C TYR A 26 -1.85 9.07 -1.11
N ASP A 27 -1.33 8.45 -2.16
CA ASP A 27 -1.79 7.20 -2.73
C ASP A 27 -0.61 6.23 -2.78
N ILE A 28 -0.79 5.02 -2.25
CA ILE A 28 0.14 3.90 -2.37
C ILE A 28 -0.48 2.85 -3.29
N PHE A 29 0.19 2.59 -4.41
CA PHE A 29 -0.18 1.58 -5.39
C PHE A 29 0.73 0.36 -5.26
N ILE A 30 0.14 -0.83 -5.11
CA ILE A 30 0.84 -2.13 -5.22
C ILE A 30 0.23 -2.87 -6.39
N ASP A 31 0.99 -3.12 -7.45
CA ASP A 31 0.49 -3.75 -8.66
C ASP A 31 1.58 -4.57 -9.39
N GLN A 32 1.27 -5.04 -10.60
CA GLN A 32 2.18 -5.81 -11.44
C GLN A 32 2.86 -6.98 -10.70
N PRO A 33 2.08 -7.88 -10.07
CA PRO A 33 2.65 -9.04 -9.39
C PRO A 33 3.44 -9.90 -10.39
N LEU A 34 4.66 -10.28 -10.00
CA LEU A 34 5.55 -11.17 -10.75
C LEU A 34 5.34 -12.65 -10.38
N ILE A 35 4.77 -12.89 -9.20
CA ILE A 35 4.34 -14.21 -8.72
C ILE A 35 2.90 -14.15 -8.22
N ALA A 36 2.27 -15.30 -8.05
CA ALA A 36 0.98 -15.37 -7.38
C ALA A 36 1.13 -15.01 -5.90
N MET A 37 0.52 -13.90 -5.49
CA MET A 37 0.47 -13.42 -4.11
C MET A 37 -0.94 -13.67 -3.56
N ARG A 38 -1.04 -14.57 -2.59
CA ARG A 38 -2.29 -14.96 -1.96
C ARG A 38 -2.45 -14.35 -0.58
N ASP A 39 -3.69 -14.05 -0.25
CA ASP A 39 -4.09 -13.51 1.05
C ASP A 39 -3.23 -12.27 1.41
N VAL A 40 -3.14 -11.33 0.45
CA VAL A 40 -2.30 -10.13 0.56
C VAL A 40 -2.86 -9.22 1.64
N ILE A 41 -2.01 -8.89 2.61
CA ILE A 41 -2.25 -7.96 3.71
C ILE A 41 -1.34 -6.76 3.51
N VAL A 42 -1.89 -5.55 3.65
CA VAL A 42 -1.13 -4.31 3.52
C VAL A 42 -1.48 -3.37 4.67
N MET A 43 -0.47 -2.72 5.24
CA MET A 43 -0.63 -1.63 6.22
C MET A 43 0.30 -0.48 5.84
N VAL A 44 -0.21 0.74 5.92
CA VAL A 44 0.60 1.96 5.74
C VAL A 44 0.71 2.66 7.08
N VAL A 45 1.94 2.92 7.54
CA VAL A 45 2.20 3.63 8.79
C VAL A 45 2.86 4.97 8.49
N GLU A 46 2.28 6.05 9.00
CA GLU A 46 2.83 7.41 8.93
C GLU A 46 3.80 7.63 10.10
N ASP A 47 5.04 8.01 9.80
CA ASP A 47 6.15 8.04 10.79
C ASP A 47 6.01 9.16 11.85
N GLU A 48 5.07 10.10 11.66
CA GLU A 48 4.83 11.23 12.57
C GLU A 48 3.65 11.03 13.53
N LEU A 49 2.96 9.89 13.51
CA LEU A 49 1.91 9.62 14.49
C LEU A 49 2.53 9.10 15.78
N GLU A 50 2.40 9.88 16.86
CA GLU A 50 2.67 9.37 18.20
C GLU A 50 1.85 8.09 18.40
N PHE A 51 2.47 7.04 18.95
CA PHE A 51 1.89 5.70 19.19
C PHE A 51 0.51 5.67 19.91
N TYR A 52 0.01 6.82 20.36
CA TYR A 52 -1.22 7.01 21.13
C TYR A 52 -2.29 7.86 20.44
N ASP A 53 -2.12 8.28 19.18
CA ASP A 53 -3.20 8.92 18.44
C ASP A 53 -4.22 7.85 17.97
N GLN A 54 -5.10 7.46 18.90
CA GLN A 54 -6.11 6.43 18.71
C GLN A 54 -7.22 6.83 17.73
N ASP A 55 -7.28 8.11 17.35
CA ASP A 55 -8.29 8.63 16.44
C ASP A 55 -7.88 8.49 14.96
N ASN A 56 -6.59 8.23 14.69
CA ASN A 56 -6.06 8.15 13.33
C ASN A 56 -5.99 6.71 12.83
N ILE A 57 -6.99 6.30 12.04
CA ILE A 57 -7.04 4.96 11.44
C ILE A 57 -6.13 4.94 10.21
N MET A 58 -5.02 4.23 10.33
CA MET A 58 -4.08 3.98 9.25
C MET A 58 -4.73 3.17 8.11
N PRO A 59 -4.50 3.53 6.83
CA PRO A 59 -4.96 2.73 5.71
C PRO A 59 -4.41 1.30 5.76
N SER A 60 -5.30 0.33 5.62
CA SER A 60 -4.94 -1.09 5.60
C SER A 60 -5.89 -1.90 4.72
N LEU A 61 -5.44 -3.10 4.34
CA LEU A 61 -6.21 -4.11 3.60
C LEU A 61 -5.88 -5.49 4.17
N GLY A 62 -6.91 -6.33 4.33
CA GLY A 62 -6.79 -7.73 4.76
C GLY A 62 -6.61 -7.93 6.26
N ILE A 63 -6.65 -6.86 7.06
CA ILE A 63 -6.52 -6.91 8.53
C ILE A 63 -7.90 -6.95 9.20
N PHE A 64 -8.77 -6.00 8.82
CA PHE A 64 -10.13 -5.88 9.36
C PHE A 64 -11.20 -6.28 8.34
N ASP A 65 -10.78 -6.53 7.10
CA ASP A 65 -11.56 -6.82 5.93
C ASP A 65 -11.02 -8.05 5.19
N THR A 66 -11.64 -8.41 4.06
CA THR A 66 -11.27 -9.62 3.32
C THR A 66 -9.97 -9.39 2.56
N ALA A 67 -8.96 -10.23 2.84
CA ALA A 67 -7.71 -10.23 2.09
C ALA A 67 -7.94 -10.52 0.61
N VAL A 68 -7.11 -9.93 -0.25
CA VAL A 68 -7.22 -10.07 -1.70
C VAL A 68 -6.08 -10.92 -2.23
N ASN A 69 -6.20 -11.35 -3.48
CA ASN A 69 -5.10 -12.03 -4.17
C ASN A 69 -4.66 -11.20 -5.38
N LEU A 70 -3.36 -11.19 -5.63
CA LEU A 70 -2.75 -10.58 -6.81
C LEU A 70 -2.09 -11.69 -7.63
N TYR A 71 -2.62 -11.93 -8.84
CA TYR A 71 -2.11 -12.94 -9.76
C TYR A 71 -1.57 -12.25 -11.03
N PRO A 72 -0.39 -12.67 -11.52
CA PRO A 72 0.16 -12.12 -12.75
C PRO A 72 -0.83 -12.25 -13.92
N ASN A 73 -1.22 -11.11 -14.50
CA ASN A 73 -2.11 -11.02 -15.66
C ASN A 73 -3.52 -11.65 -15.47
N GLN A 74 -4.01 -11.76 -14.24
CA GLN A 74 -5.35 -12.30 -13.97
C GLN A 74 -6.18 -11.34 -13.12
N VAL A 75 -7.45 -11.19 -13.47
CA VAL A 75 -8.45 -10.41 -12.73
C VAL A 75 -9.76 -11.18 -12.74
N ASP A 76 -10.27 -11.49 -11.56
CA ASP A 76 -11.57 -12.11 -11.33
C ASP A 76 -12.06 -11.70 -9.93
N THR A 77 -12.93 -10.69 -9.91
CA THR A 77 -13.43 -10.12 -8.65
C THR A 77 -14.35 -11.07 -7.90
N SER A 78 -14.92 -12.09 -8.57
CA SER A 78 -15.73 -13.11 -7.89
C SER A 78 -14.87 -14.04 -7.02
N LEU A 79 -13.57 -14.11 -7.31
CA LEU A 79 -12.57 -14.89 -6.58
C LEU A 79 -11.60 -14.01 -5.79
N TYR A 80 -11.87 -12.71 -5.67
CA TYR A 80 -10.99 -11.71 -5.05
C TYR A 80 -9.61 -11.61 -5.71
N PHE A 81 -9.55 -11.79 -7.04
CA PHE A 81 -8.32 -11.62 -7.82
C PHE A 81 -8.32 -10.22 -8.43
N TYR A 82 -7.48 -9.35 -7.89
CA TYR A 82 -7.42 -7.95 -8.30
C TYR A 82 -6.14 -7.66 -9.08
N LYS A 83 -6.20 -6.62 -9.91
CA LYS A 83 -5.04 -6.15 -10.69
C LYS A 83 -3.96 -5.51 -9.80
N GLY A 84 -4.37 -4.94 -8.67
CA GLY A 84 -3.53 -4.22 -7.74
C GLY A 84 -4.34 -3.68 -6.57
N ILE A 85 -3.65 -3.03 -5.65
CA ILE A 85 -4.15 -2.43 -4.42
C ILE A 85 -3.85 -0.92 -4.48
N ASN A 86 -4.81 -0.09 -4.10
CA ASN A 86 -4.58 1.32 -3.79
C ASN A 86 -5.02 1.55 -2.34
N LEU A 87 -4.11 2.09 -1.53
CA LEU A 87 -4.41 2.64 -0.21
C LEU A 87 -4.11 4.13 -0.22
N ASN A 88 -4.97 4.94 0.39
CA ASN A 88 -4.79 6.39 0.43
C ASN A 88 -5.26 6.97 1.76
N SER A 89 -4.71 8.12 2.11
CA SER A 89 -5.16 8.96 3.22
C SER A 89 -4.98 10.44 2.88
N VAL A 90 -5.75 11.28 3.58
CA VAL A 90 -5.64 12.74 3.51
C VAL A 90 -4.80 13.21 4.70
N ILE A 91 -3.84 14.09 4.42
CA ILE A 91 -2.90 14.65 5.38
C ILE A 91 -2.85 16.17 5.22
N ASP A 92 -2.55 16.87 6.32
CA ASP A 92 -2.44 18.33 6.30
C ASP A 92 -1.06 18.82 5.83
N ASN A 93 -0.05 17.94 5.90
CA ASN A 93 1.33 18.25 5.56
C ASN A 93 1.62 17.97 4.08
N LYS A 94 2.37 18.86 3.44
CA LYS A 94 2.82 18.69 2.04
C LYS A 94 3.86 17.57 1.85
N SER A 95 4.27 16.90 2.90
CA SER A 95 5.23 15.79 2.88
C SER A 95 4.91 14.79 3.97
N VAL A 96 5.20 13.52 3.71
CA VAL A 96 4.98 12.41 4.64
C VAL A 96 6.07 11.36 4.47
N ALA A 97 6.48 10.77 5.60
CA ALA A 97 7.30 9.57 5.63
C ALA A 97 6.38 8.38 5.95
N LEU A 98 6.47 7.34 5.14
CA LEU A 98 5.60 6.17 5.19
C LEU A 98 6.44 4.91 5.33
N ARG A 99 5.98 3.98 6.18
CA ARG A 99 6.38 2.58 6.13
C ARG A 99 5.21 1.75 5.60
N VAL A 100 5.38 1.14 4.44
CA VAL A 100 4.40 0.24 3.84
C VAL A 100 4.80 -1.19 4.14
N MET A 101 3.96 -1.89 4.90
CA MET A 101 4.13 -3.30 5.22
C MET A 101 3.27 -4.14 4.28
N VAL A 102 3.86 -5.13 3.64
CA VAL A 102 3.18 -6.05 2.71
C VAL A 102 3.48 -7.48 3.13
N GLU A 103 2.42 -8.25 3.37
CA GLU A 103 2.50 -9.68 3.68
C GLU A 103 1.66 -10.49 2.70
N PHE A 104 2.18 -11.64 2.26
CA PHE A 104 1.45 -12.55 1.38
C PHE A 104 2.06 -13.96 1.39
N THR A 105 1.32 -14.93 0.85
CA THR A 105 1.82 -16.30 0.59
C THR A 105 1.91 -16.58 -0.90
N ASN A 106 2.81 -17.47 -1.32
CA ASN A 106 2.88 -17.91 -2.72
C ASN A 106 1.68 -18.82 -3.10
N SER A 107 1.61 -19.20 -4.39
CA SER A 107 0.52 -20.05 -4.90
C SER A 107 0.33 -21.37 -4.14
N SER A 108 1.44 -22.02 -3.74
CA SER A 108 1.46 -23.30 -3.01
C SER A 108 1.20 -23.16 -1.52
N ARG A 109 1.22 -21.92 -0.98
CA ARG A 109 1.12 -21.61 0.46
C ARG A 109 2.20 -22.27 1.32
N ASP A 110 3.34 -22.60 0.72
CA ASP A 110 4.50 -23.16 1.43
C ASP A 110 5.58 -22.11 1.72
N ALA A 111 5.47 -20.91 1.14
CA ALA A 111 6.29 -19.75 1.47
C ALA A 111 5.42 -18.53 1.79
N SER A 112 5.77 -17.85 2.90
CA SER A 112 5.23 -16.56 3.30
C SER A 112 6.31 -15.48 3.18
N TYR A 113 5.90 -14.30 2.77
CA TYR A 113 6.78 -13.15 2.55
C TYR A 113 6.28 -11.97 3.35
N HIS A 114 7.21 -11.23 3.93
CA HIS A 114 6.95 -10.02 4.69
C HIS A 114 7.96 -8.96 4.26
N GLU A 115 7.48 -7.87 3.68
CA GLU A 115 8.30 -6.76 3.21
C GLU A 115 7.89 -5.46 3.90
N VAL A 116 8.89 -4.66 4.28
CA VAL A 116 8.70 -3.30 4.77
C VAL A 116 9.41 -2.36 3.81
N ILE A 117 8.64 -1.45 3.21
CA ILE A 117 9.12 -0.51 2.21
C ILE A 117 8.95 0.90 2.76
N GLU A 118 10.06 1.60 2.94
CA GLU A 118 10.06 2.98 3.39
C GLU A 118 9.95 3.94 2.20
N MET A 119 9.08 4.92 2.31
CA MET A 119 8.86 5.95 1.30
C MET A 119 8.84 7.33 1.94
N LYS A 120 9.45 8.30 1.27
CA LYS A 120 9.26 9.70 1.59
C LYS A 120 8.61 10.39 0.41
N LEU A 121 7.43 10.96 0.64
CA LEU A 121 6.66 11.69 -0.35
C LEU A 121 6.68 13.17 0.01
N SER A 122 6.76 14.01 -1.02
CA SER A 122 6.69 15.47 -0.86
C SER A 122 6.05 16.07 -2.11
N TYR A 123 5.10 16.99 -1.92
CA TYR A 123 4.53 17.74 -3.01
C TYR A 123 5.46 18.90 -3.39
N GLU A 124 5.71 19.06 -4.68
CA GLU A 124 6.46 20.18 -5.26
C GLU A 124 5.50 20.93 -6.20
N ASP A 125 5.46 22.27 -6.07
CA ASP A 125 4.62 23.15 -6.90
C ASP A 125 5.14 23.26 -8.34
#